data_AF-A0A023D693-F1
#
_entry.id   AF-A0A023D693-F1
#
_cell.length_a   1.000
_cell.length_b   1.000
_cell.length_c   1.000
_cell.angle_alpha   90.00
_cell.angle_beta   90.00
_cell.angle_gamma   90.00
#
_symmetry.space_group_name_H-M   'P 1'
#
loop_
_entity.id
_entity.type
_entity.pdbx_description
1 polymer ?
#
loop_
_entity_poly.entity_id
_entity_poly.type
_entity_poly.pdbx_seq_one_letter_code
_entity_poly.pdbx_strand_id
1 'polypeptide(L)' 'MPIDIWQSETDLIALKRLDDAGLAGAFMRRWRSYRDDYAETSSLVAAGSPDPGGEWDVFCQRWRLRFPA' A
#
# COMPACT_ATOMS: atom_id res chain seq x y z
N MET A 1 -0.52 15.15 -9.22
CA MET A 1 -0.08 15.28 -7.81
C MET A 1 0.82 16.50 -7.71
N PRO A 2 0.66 17.38 -6.71
CA PRO A 2 1.63 18.44 -6.50
C PRO A 2 2.97 17.78 -6.14
N ILE A 3 4.03 18.16 -6.84
CA ILE A 3 5.40 17.66 -6.63
C ILE A 3 5.96 18.14 -5.27
N ASP A 4 5.31 19.14 -4.69
CA ASP A 4 5.82 19.96 -3.60
C ASP A 4 5.78 19.25 -2.24
N ILE A 5 4.92 18.23 -2.08
CA ILE A 5 4.84 17.41 -0.86
C ILE A 5 6.12 16.57 -0.69
N TRP A 6 6.83 16.27 -1.79
CA TRP A 6 8.00 15.38 -1.81
C TRP A 6 9.32 16.05 -1.42
N GLN A 7 9.30 17.35 -1.18
CA GLN A 7 10.51 18.12 -0.89
C GLN A 7 10.62 18.54 0.57
N SER A 8 9.66 18.15 1.43
CA SER A 8 9.81 18.39 2.86
C SER A 8 11.01 17.60 3.39
N GLU A 9 11.88 18.27 4.15
CA GLU A 9 13.10 17.67 4.69
C GLU A 9 12.77 16.45 5.57
N THR A 10 11.66 16.52 6.30
CA THR A 10 11.13 15.44 7.13
C THR A 10 10.76 14.20 6.31
N ASP A 11 10.06 14.36 5.17
CA ASP A 11 9.70 13.24 4.30
C ASP A 11 10.94 12.63 3.64
N LEU A 12 11.90 13.46 3.22
CA LEU A 12 13.16 12.97 2.64
C LEU A 12 13.99 12.17 3.65
N ILE A 13 14.05 12.61 4.91
CA ILE A 13 14.72 11.86 5.99
C ILE A 13 14.01 10.53 6.27
N ALA A 14 12.67 10.52 6.27
CA ALA A 14 11.90 9.31 6.47
C ALA A 14 12.11 8.31 5.32
N LEU A 15 12.12 8.78 4.07
CA LEU A 15 12.36 7.94 2.88
C LEU A 15 13.77 7.36 2.86
N LYS A 16 14.79 8.11 3.28
CA LYS A 16 16.20 7.64 3.35
C LYS A 16 16.42 6.47 4.32
N ARG A 17 15.50 6.23 5.25
CA ARG A 17 15.60 5.15 6.25
C ARG A 17 14.95 3.85 5.79
N LEU A 18 14.26 3.87 4.66
CA LEU A 18 13.56 2.71 4.12
C LEU A 18 14.50 1.91 3.22
N ASP A 19 14.34 0.60 3.25
CA ASP A 19 14.86 -0.28 2.20
C ASP A 19 14.04 -0.12 0.91
N ASP A 20 14.47 -0.76 -0.17
CA ASP A 20 13.80 -0.65 -1.48
C ASP A 20 12.30 -1.04 -1.41
N ALA A 21 11.97 -2.04 -0.59
CA ALA A 21 10.60 -2.49 -0.36
C ALA A 21 9.78 -1.44 0.42
N GLY A 22 10.35 -0.88 1.49
CA GLY A 22 9.75 0.19 2.28
C GLY A 22 9.51 1.45 1.44
N LEU A 23 10.46 1.80 0.57
CA LEU A 23 10.35 2.92 -0.36
C LEU A 23 9.20 2.71 -1.34
N ALA A 24 9.14 1.54 -2.00
CA ALA A 24 8.06 1.17 -2.90
C ALA A 24 6.68 1.24 -2.21
N GLY A 25 6.57 0.69 -0.99
CA GLY A 25 5.34 0.78 -0.19
C GLY A 25 4.95 2.22 0.16
N ALA A 26 5.92 3.10 0.43
CA ALA A 26 5.66 4.52 0.69
C ALA A 26 5.13 5.25 -0.56
N PHE A 27 5.60 4.91 -1.76
CA PHE A 27 5.06 5.44 -3.01
C PHE A 27 3.65 4.91 -3.29
N MET A 28 3.44 3.59 -3.14
CA MET A 28 2.16 2.96 -3.43
C MET A 28 1.02 3.47 -2.55
N ARG A 29 1.23 3.65 -1.24
CA ARG A 29 0.22 4.22 -0.31
C ARG A 29 -0.24 5.63 -0.72
N ARG A 30 0.50 6.34 -1.56
CA ARG A 30 0.14 7.67 -2.06
C ARG A 30 -0.69 7.63 -3.34
N TRP A 31 -0.77 6.50 -4.03
CA TRP A 31 -1.69 6.30 -5.15
C TRP A 31 -3.13 6.11 -4.66
N ARG A 32 -4.06 6.90 -5.21
CA ARG A 32 -5.48 6.86 -4.82
C ARG A 32 -6.09 5.49 -5.08
N SER A 33 -5.87 4.92 -6.27
CA SER A 33 -6.37 3.59 -6.63
C SER A 33 -5.87 2.50 -5.68
N TYR A 34 -4.62 2.57 -5.22
CA TYR A 34 -4.09 1.65 -4.22
C TYR A 34 -4.83 1.76 -2.88
N ARG A 35 -5.08 2.99 -2.41
CA ARG A 35 -5.78 3.21 -1.14
C ARG A 35 -7.23 2.76 -1.20
N ASP A 36 -7.91 3.08 -2.29
CA ASP A 36 -9.32 2.75 -2.48
C ASP A 36 -9.48 1.21 -2.52
N ASP A 37 -8.61 0.52 -3.25
CA ASP A 37 -8.60 -0.94 -3.36
C ASP A 37 -8.23 -1.64 -2.04
N TYR A 38 -7.24 -1.10 -1.32
CA TYR A 38 -6.89 -1.60 0.02
C TYR A 38 -8.06 -1.44 1.00
N ALA A 39 -8.76 -0.31 0.96
CA ALA A 39 -9.91 -0.06 1.82
C ALA A 39 -11.09 -0.98 1.49
N GLU A 40 -11.32 -1.25 0.21
CA GLU A 40 -12.33 -2.20 -0.27
C GLU A 40 -12.01 -3.63 0.20
N THR A 41 -10.78 -4.10 -0.08
CA THR A 41 -10.29 -5.43 0.35
C THR A 41 -10.41 -5.58 1.87
N SER A 42 -9.94 -4.58 2.63
CA SER A 42 -10.03 -4.59 4.09
C SER A 42 -11.47 -4.60 4.59
N SER A 43 -12.39 -3.93 3.90
CA SER A 43 -13.81 -3.90 4.26
C SER A 43 -14.49 -5.25 3.98
N LEU A 44 -14.17 -5.91 2.87
CA LEU A 44 -14.68 -7.24 2.54
C LEU A 44 -14.24 -8.28 3.59
N VAL A 45 -12.96 -8.22 3.98
CA VAL A 45 -12.41 -9.09 5.04
C VAL A 45 -13.10 -8.82 6.38
N ALA A 46 -13.26 -7.55 6.76
CA ALA A 46 -13.91 -7.18 8.02
C ALA A 46 -15.42 -7.51 8.04
N ALA A 47 -16.08 -7.49 6.89
CA ALA A 47 -17.49 -7.89 6.73
C ALA A 47 -17.70 -9.41 6.82
N GLY A 48 -16.63 -10.20 6.99
CA GLY A 48 -16.69 -11.64 7.11
C GLY A 48 -16.64 -12.35 5.75
N SER A 49 -15.78 -11.87 4.84
CA SER A 49 -15.51 -12.58 3.58
C SER A 49 -15.28 -14.08 3.86
N PRO A 50 -15.90 -14.98 3.09
CA PRO A 50 -15.75 -16.43 3.27
C PRO A 50 -14.33 -16.91 2.96
N ASP A 51 -13.53 -16.12 2.24
CA ASP A 51 -12.11 -16.39 1.98
C ASP A 51 -11.25 -15.12 2.14
N PRO A 52 -10.93 -14.73 3.38
CA PRO A 52 -10.10 -13.54 3.64
C PRO A 52 -8.70 -13.63 3.04
N GLY A 53 -8.15 -14.85 2.93
CA GLY A 53 -6.84 -15.09 2.34
C GLY A 53 -6.86 -14.81 0.84
N GLY A 54 -7.88 -15.34 0.15
CA GLY A 54 -8.10 -15.09 -1.27
C GLY A 54 -8.27 -13.60 -1.61
N GLU A 55 -9.00 -12.83 -0.80
CA GLU A 55 -9.14 -11.38 -1.01
C GLU A 55 -7.78 -10.66 -0.97
N TRP A 56 -6.95 -10.99 0.01
CA TRP A 56 -5.60 -10.43 0.12
C TRP A 56 -4.65 -10.92 -0.98
N ASP A 57 -4.79 -12.16 -1.44
CA ASP A 57 -4.01 -12.71 -2.54
C ASP A 57 -4.33 -12.00 -3.87
N VAL A 58 -5.61 -11.75 -4.14
CA VAL A 58 -6.05 -10.99 -5.33
C VAL A 58 -5.50 -9.56 -5.28
N PHE A 59 -5.59 -8.91 -4.11
CA PHE A 59 -4.99 -7.60 -3.89
C PHE A 59 -3.47 -7.62 -4.16
N CYS A 60 -2.75 -8.59 -3.59
CA CYS A 60 -1.31 -8.74 -3.78
C CYS A 60 -0.95 -8.97 -5.25
N GLN A 61 -1.70 -9.81 -5.96
CA GLN A 61 -1.45 -10.10 -7.37
C GLN A 61 -1.63 -8.85 -8.24
N ARG A 62 -2.66 -8.05 -7.97
CA ARG A 62 -2.96 -6.80 -8.69
C ARG A 62 -1.86 -5.77 -8.53
N TRP A 63 -1.33 -5.64 -7.30
CA TRP A 63 -0.29 -4.67 -6.97
C TRP A 63 1.14 -5.22 -7.05
N ARG A 64 1.31 -6.50 -7.47
CA ARG A 64 2.59 -7.22 -7.53
C ARG A 64 3.34 -7.20 -6.19
N LEU A 65 2.59 -7.32 -5.10
CA LEU A 65 3.09 -7.35 -3.73
C LEU A 65 3.25 -8.79 -3.22
N ARG A 66 4.01 -8.93 -2.14
CA ARG A 66 3.98 -10.09 -1.25
C ARG A 66 3.85 -9.59 0.18
N PHE A 67 2.77 -9.92 0.86
CA PHE A 67 2.73 -9.78 2.31
C PHE A 67 3.58 -10.90 2.95
N PRO A 68 4.31 -10.62 4.04
CA PRO A 68 4.95 -11.67 4.81
C PRO A 68 3.86 -12.61 5.37
N ALA A 69 4.12 -13.91 5.24
CA ALA A 69 3.27 -14.99 5.74
C ALA A 69 3.28 -15.08 7.28
#